data_AF-A0A6N9C9B2-F1
#
_entry.id   AF-A0A6N9C9B2-F1
#
_cell.length_a   1.000
_cell.length_b   1.000
_cell.length_c   1.000
_cell.angle_alpha   90.00
_cell.angle_beta   90.00
_cell.angle_gamma   90.00
#
_symmetry.space_group_name_H-M   'P 1'
#
loop_
_entity.id
_entity.type
_entity.pdbx_description
1 polymer ?
#
loop_
_entity_poly.entity_id
_entity_poly.type
_entity_poly.pdbx_seq_one_letter_code
_entity_poly.pdbx_strand_id
1 'polypeptide(L)'
;MRQINPTIRSIVEEACKKETNRYGYGIWSHHVVLVVKYGKLLAQKLEADPEIVQIAALLHDYASIKAESLTSEHHLHSAQEADKILRSLSYPEDTITAVKQCIVSHRGSIDIEKQTVEAVCLASADAIAHIDQIPSLFYLVFVQHQMEIDEGTAWVRAKLERSWNKLCPEGKEMIKEKYEAAKKIVQQVKLPNGEQW
;
A
#
# COMPACT_ATOMS: atom_id res chain seq x y z
N MET A 1 -14.12 10.04 17.53
CA MET A 1 -13.28 9.15 16.70
C MET A 1 -12.33 8.40 17.61
N ARG A 2 -12.32 7.06 17.60
CA ARG A 2 -11.35 6.27 18.37
C ARG A 2 -9.94 6.54 17.83
N GLN A 3 -8.97 6.79 18.73
CA GLN A 3 -7.55 6.84 18.37
C GLN A 3 -7.03 5.42 18.15
N ILE A 4 -6.19 5.22 17.13
CA ILE A 4 -5.46 3.97 16.90
C ILE A 4 -4.72 3.57 18.17
N ASN A 5 -4.72 2.28 18.50
CA ASN A 5 -3.91 1.75 19.57
C ASN A 5 -2.41 2.07 19.33
N PRO A 6 -1.79 2.89 20.19
CA PRO A 6 -0.42 3.38 19.98
C PRO A 6 0.60 2.23 19.97
N THR A 7 0.28 1.09 20.59
CA THR A 7 1.13 -0.09 20.61
C THR A 7 1.30 -0.70 19.22
N ILE A 8 0.23 -0.85 18.43
CA ILE A 8 0.33 -1.41 17.07
C ILE A 8 1.20 -0.52 16.19
N ARG A 9 0.97 0.80 16.27
CA ARG A 9 1.79 1.79 15.56
C ARG A 9 3.27 1.64 15.91
N SER A 10 3.59 1.56 17.20
CA SER A 10 4.96 1.41 17.68
C SER A 10 5.60 0.10 17.18
N ILE A 11 4.88 -1.02 17.22
CA ILE A 11 5.37 -2.32 16.70
C ILE A 11 5.80 -2.22 15.23
N VAL A 12 4.99 -1.57 14.40
CA VAL A 12 5.27 -1.42 12.96
C VAL A 12 6.39 -0.42 12.71
N GLU A 13 6.36 0.74 13.37
CA GLU A 13 7.38 1.78 13.21
C GLU A 13 8.77 1.26 13.63
N GLU A 14 8.85 0.55 14.76
CA GLU A 14 10.10 -0.06 15.22
C GLU A 14 10.60 -1.15 14.27
N ALA A 15 9.70 -1.94 13.65
CA ALA A 15 10.10 -2.87 12.60
C ALA A 15 10.68 -2.14 11.37
N CYS A 16 10.11 -0.98 11.00
CA CYS A 16 10.61 -0.17 9.88
C CYS A 16 12.00 0.44 10.16
N LYS A 17 12.36 0.67 11.43
CA LYS A 17 13.67 1.19 11.85
C LYS A 17 14.79 0.15 11.87
N LYS A 18 14.46 -1.15 11.83
CA LYS A 18 15.47 -2.22 11.89
C LYS A 18 16.32 -2.23 10.62
N GLU A 19 17.62 -2.49 10.77
CA GLU A 19 18.55 -2.66 9.65
C GLU A 19 18.18 -3.83 8.73
N THR A 20 17.45 -4.82 9.25
CA THR A 20 16.95 -5.97 8.47
C THR A 20 15.82 -5.60 7.50
N ASN A 21 15.23 -4.40 7.62
CA ASN A 21 14.20 -3.92 6.71
C ASN A 21 14.85 -3.44 5.39
N ARG A 22 14.71 -4.22 4.33
CA ARG A 22 15.24 -3.90 2.99
C ARG A 22 14.77 -2.56 2.41
N TYR A 23 13.58 -2.09 2.81
CA TYR A 23 13.03 -0.82 2.32
C TYR A 23 13.60 0.40 3.04
N GLY A 24 14.33 0.18 4.14
CA GLY A 24 14.74 1.23 5.07
C GLY A 24 13.55 1.94 5.72
N TYR A 25 13.84 2.97 6.52
CA TYR A 25 12.80 3.74 7.22
C TYR A 25 11.85 4.49 6.27
N GLY A 26 12.22 4.67 5.00
CA GLY A 26 11.41 5.35 4.00
C GLY A 26 10.03 4.73 3.79
N ILE A 27 9.88 3.41 3.96
CA ILE A 27 8.57 2.74 3.87
C ILE A 27 7.58 3.23 4.94
N TRP A 28 8.07 3.61 6.12
CA TRP A 28 7.21 4.15 7.17
C TRP A 28 6.62 5.49 6.73
N SER A 29 7.48 6.45 6.37
CA SER A 29 7.09 7.84 6.09
C SER A 29 6.45 8.05 4.73
N HIS A 30 6.82 7.28 3.71
CA HIS A 30 6.37 7.47 2.33
C HIS A 30 5.37 6.39 1.86
N HIS A 31 5.03 5.41 2.70
CA HIS A 31 4.02 4.41 2.36
C HIS A 31 3.05 4.18 3.52
N VAL A 32 3.47 3.51 4.60
CA VAL A 32 2.57 3.05 5.69
C VAL A 32 1.76 4.21 6.28
N VAL A 33 2.42 5.33 6.62
CA VAL A 33 1.73 6.53 7.15
C VAL A 33 0.69 7.09 6.18
N LEU A 34 0.96 7.03 4.87
CA LEU A 34 0.01 7.49 3.86
C LEU A 34 -1.15 6.52 3.68
N VAL A 35 -0.91 5.21 3.71
CA VAL A 35 -1.99 4.20 3.69
C VAL A 35 -2.92 4.40 4.88
N VAL A 36 -2.38 4.65 6.08
CA VAL A 36 -3.20 4.96 7.27
C VAL A 36 -4.00 6.26 7.08
N LYS A 37 -3.36 7.32 6.58
CA LYS A 37 -4.01 8.62 6.31
C LYS A 37 -5.18 8.46 5.34
N TYR A 38 -4.95 7.85 4.19
CA TYR A 38 -5.98 7.69 3.15
C TYR A 38 -7.04 6.66 3.56
N GLY A 39 -6.67 5.59 4.27
CA GLY A 39 -7.60 4.62 4.83
C GLY A 39 -8.59 5.28 5.78
N LYS A 40 -8.12 6.17 6.66
CA LYS A 40 -8.99 6.94 7.55
C LYS A 40 -9.97 7.85 6.81
N LEU A 41 -9.52 8.52 5.74
CA LEU A 41 -10.38 9.40 4.93
C LEU A 41 -11.44 8.60 4.17
N LEU A 42 -11.05 7.46 3.60
CA LEU A 42 -11.97 6.57 2.90
C LEU A 42 -12.98 5.93 3.84
N ALA A 43 -12.55 5.49 5.04
CA ALA A 43 -13.45 4.94 6.03
C ALA A 43 -14.56 5.93 6.44
N GLN A 44 -14.24 7.22 6.52
CA GLN A 44 -15.23 8.27 6.77
C GLN A 44 -16.21 8.45 5.61
N LYS A 45 -15.72 8.42 4.37
CA LYS A 45 -16.55 8.61 3.16
C LYS A 45 -17.46 7.41 2.88
N LEU A 46 -16.99 6.21 3.20
CA LEU A 46 -17.65 4.95 2.89
C LEU A 46 -18.37 4.33 4.11
N GLU A 47 -18.41 5.04 5.23
CA GLU A 47 -19.01 4.56 6.48
C GLU A 47 -18.45 3.21 6.98
N ALA A 48 -17.17 2.95 6.68
CA ALA A 48 -16.45 1.75 7.15
C ALA A 48 -16.01 1.89 8.60
N ASP A 49 -15.74 0.78 9.29
CA ASP A 49 -15.13 0.85 10.62
C ASP A 49 -13.71 1.43 10.53
N PRO A 50 -13.47 2.65 11.07
CA PRO A 50 -12.15 3.28 10.97
C PRO A 50 -11.08 2.53 11.76
N GLU A 51 -11.42 1.80 12.82
CA GLU A 51 -10.47 1.04 13.62
C GLU A 51 -9.92 -0.15 12.81
N ILE A 52 -10.80 -0.93 12.17
CA ILE A 52 -10.40 -2.06 11.31
C ILE A 52 -9.51 -1.57 10.17
N VAL A 53 -9.93 -0.52 9.44
CA VAL A 53 -9.17 0.00 8.29
C VAL A 53 -7.79 0.50 8.70
N GLN A 54 -7.70 1.22 9.82
CA GLN A 54 -6.43 1.77 10.29
C GLN A 54 -5.46 0.69 10.79
N ILE A 55 -5.97 -0.34 11.49
CA ILE A 55 -5.15 -1.48 11.92
C ILE A 55 -4.65 -2.26 10.70
N ALA A 56 -5.54 -2.54 9.75
CA ALA A 56 -5.17 -3.25 8.53
C ALA A 56 -4.15 -2.45 7.70
N ALA A 57 -4.29 -1.12 7.63
CA ALA A 57 -3.33 -0.23 6.99
C ALA A 57 -1.95 -0.24 7.65
N LEU A 58 -1.86 -0.31 8.98
CA LEU A 58 -0.58 -0.45 9.67
C LEU A 58 0.10 -1.79 9.38
N LEU A 59 -0.67 -2.86 9.25
CA LEU A 59 -0.14 -4.23 9.24
C LEU A 59 -0.04 -4.85 7.84
N HIS A 60 -0.61 -4.25 6.79
CA HIS A 60 -0.74 -4.90 5.46
C HIS A 60 0.58 -5.41 4.87
N ASP A 61 1.67 -4.65 5.01
CA ASP A 61 3.00 -5.00 4.49
C ASP A 61 3.98 -5.49 5.57
N TYR A 62 3.52 -5.67 6.81
CA TYR A 62 4.37 -5.96 7.97
C TYR A 62 5.29 -7.18 7.78
N ALA A 63 4.82 -8.24 7.13
CA ALA A 63 5.65 -9.41 6.85
C ALA A 63 6.83 -9.08 5.92
N SER A 64 6.61 -8.30 4.86
CA SER A 64 7.67 -7.88 3.94
C SER A 64 8.69 -6.93 4.58
N ILE A 65 8.26 -6.12 5.56
CA ILE A 65 9.14 -5.28 6.37
C ILE A 65 10.05 -6.15 7.26
N LYS A 66 9.52 -7.26 7.79
CA LYS A 66 10.27 -8.16 8.68
C LYS A 66 11.32 -9.00 7.96
N ALA A 67 10.98 -9.56 6.80
CA ALA A 67 11.88 -10.44 6.08
C ALA A 67 11.56 -10.50 4.58
N GLU A 68 12.60 -10.42 3.76
CA GLU A 68 12.47 -10.50 2.30
C GLU A 68 11.85 -11.81 1.84
N SER A 69 12.16 -12.93 2.49
CA SER A 69 11.61 -14.26 2.18
C SER A 69 10.08 -14.33 2.28
N LEU A 70 9.43 -13.37 2.95
CA LEU A 70 7.99 -13.30 3.11
C LEU A 70 7.31 -12.39 2.06
N THR A 71 8.08 -11.78 1.15
CA THR A 71 7.58 -10.72 0.26
C THR A 71 6.62 -11.25 -0.82
N SER A 72 6.90 -12.43 -1.38
CA SER A 72 6.10 -13.02 -2.47
C SER A 72 4.63 -13.21 -2.06
N GLU A 73 4.42 -13.71 -0.84
CA GLU A 73 3.12 -13.95 -0.23
C GLU A 73 2.83 -13.03 0.96
N HIS A 74 3.37 -11.82 0.98
CA HIS A 74 3.27 -10.91 2.14
C HIS A 74 1.83 -10.71 2.62
N HIS A 75 0.84 -10.61 1.73
CA HIS A 75 -0.58 -10.55 2.12
C HIS A 75 -1.03 -11.70 3.05
N LEU A 76 -0.59 -12.94 2.84
CA LEU A 76 -0.91 -14.08 3.70
C LEU A 76 -0.09 -14.02 5.00
N HIS A 77 1.21 -13.77 4.90
CA HIS A 77 2.09 -13.70 6.07
C HIS A 77 1.78 -12.50 6.97
N SER A 78 1.47 -11.34 6.41
CA SER A 78 1.04 -10.14 7.15
C SER A 78 -0.29 -10.38 7.85
N ALA A 79 -1.23 -11.11 7.24
CA ALA A 79 -2.46 -11.51 7.93
C ALA A 79 -2.18 -12.47 9.09
N GLN A 80 -1.23 -13.41 8.95
CA GLN A 80 -0.79 -14.28 10.05
C GLN A 80 -0.10 -13.49 11.18
N GLU A 81 0.73 -12.50 10.85
CA GLU A 81 1.37 -11.64 11.85
C GLU A 81 0.35 -10.72 12.54
N ALA A 82 -0.63 -10.20 11.79
CA ALA A 82 -1.72 -9.41 12.35
C ALA A 82 -2.54 -10.22 13.36
N ASP A 83 -2.86 -11.48 13.06
CA ASP A 83 -3.53 -12.40 13.99
C ASP A 83 -2.75 -12.50 15.32
N LYS A 84 -1.45 -12.78 15.26
CA LYS A 84 -0.59 -12.92 16.45
C LYS A 84 -0.55 -11.63 17.28
N ILE A 85 -0.30 -10.49 16.63
CA ILE A 85 -0.20 -9.18 17.30
C ILE A 85 -1.52 -8.84 17.97
N LEU A 86 -2.64 -8.95 17.25
CA LEU A 86 -3.95 -8.56 17.77
C LEU A 86 -4.41 -9.48 18.91
N ARG A 87 -4.15 -10.79 18.82
CA ARG A 87 -4.40 -11.72 19.94
C ARG A 87 -3.58 -11.37 21.18
N SER A 88 -2.29 -11.03 21.03
CA SER A 88 -1.46 -10.60 22.17
C SER A 88 -1.95 -9.31 22.83
N LEU A 89 -2.70 -8.49 22.09
CA LEU A 89 -3.32 -7.26 22.57
C LEU A 89 -4.79 -7.46 22.98
N SER A 90 -5.26 -8.71 23.04
CA SER A 90 -6.63 -9.08 23.46
C SER A 90 -7.74 -8.43 22.62
N TYR A 91 -7.51 -8.23 21.32
CA TYR A 91 -8.57 -7.80 20.41
C TYR A 91 -9.64 -8.90 20.23
N PRO A 92 -10.92 -8.53 20.02
CA PRO A 92 -11.98 -9.49 19.73
C PRO A 92 -11.73 -10.29 18.44
N GLU A 93 -12.23 -11.53 18.39
CA GLU A 93 -12.05 -12.42 17.24
C GLU A 93 -12.63 -11.83 15.94
N ASP A 94 -13.78 -11.16 16.03
CA ASP A 94 -14.42 -10.52 14.88
C ASP A 94 -13.54 -9.40 14.29
N THR A 95 -12.89 -8.61 15.15
CA THR A 95 -11.94 -7.57 14.71
C THR A 95 -10.71 -8.18 14.06
N ILE A 96 -10.16 -9.25 14.66
CA ILE A 96 -9.01 -9.98 14.11
C ILE A 96 -9.34 -10.52 12.71
N THR A 97 -10.51 -11.16 12.58
CA THR A 97 -10.98 -11.75 11.33
C THR A 97 -11.16 -10.68 10.24
N ALA A 98 -11.82 -9.57 10.56
CA ALA A 98 -12.02 -8.47 9.63
C ALA A 98 -10.70 -7.84 9.16
N VAL A 99 -9.75 -7.60 10.06
CA VAL A 99 -8.42 -7.08 9.71
C VAL A 99 -7.69 -8.03 8.77
N LYS A 100 -7.68 -9.33 9.07
CA LYS A 100 -7.02 -10.34 8.24
C LYS A 100 -7.63 -10.39 6.84
N GLN A 101 -8.95 -10.35 6.73
CA GLN A 101 -9.64 -10.35 5.44
C GLN A 101 -9.26 -9.13 4.59
N CYS A 102 -9.16 -7.95 5.21
CA CYS A 102 -8.66 -6.76 4.53
C CYS A 102 -7.23 -6.98 4.01
N ILE A 103 -6.32 -7.46 4.86
CA ILE A 103 -4.91 -7.66 4.50
C ILE A 103 -4.75 -8.73 3.41
N VAL A 104 -5.48 -9.84 3.45
CA VAL A 104 -5.37 -10.88 2.42
C VAL A 104 -5.80 -10.35 1.05
N SER A 105 -6.85 -9.54 0.99
CA SER A 105 -7.45 -9.08 -0.27
C SER A 105 -6.88 -7.77 -0.83
N HIS A 106 -5.95 -7.10 -0.13
CA HIS A 106 -5.53 -5.73 -0.49
C HIS A 106 -4.68 -5.62 -1.77
N ARG A 107 -3.99 -6.69 -2.17
CA ARG A 107 -3.00 -6.65 -3.27
C ARG A 107 -3.68 -6.40 -4.61
N GLY A 108 -3.01 -5.58 -5.44
CA GLY A 108 -3.45 -5.33 -6.82
C GLY A 108 -2.87 -6.26 -7.88
N SER A 109 -1.90 -7.10 -7.50
CA SER A 109 -1.28 -8.08 -8.40
C SER A 109 -1.92 -9.47 -8.32
N ILE A 110 -2.83 -9.67 -7.37
CA ILE A 110 -3.62 -10.89 -7.22
C ILE A 110 -5.07 -10.43 -7.18
N ASP A 111 -5.89 -10.99 -8.06
CA ASP A 111 -7.30 -10.61 -8.15
C ASP A 111 -8.10 -11.36 -7.08
N ILE A 112 -8.12 -10.78 -5.87
CA ILE A 112 -8.95 -11.24 -4.75
C ILE A 112 -10.10 -10.25 -4.58
N GLU A 113 -11.33 -10.77 -4.56
CA GLU A 113 -12.52 -9.97 -4.35
C GLU A 113 -12.50 -9.28 -2.96
N LYS A 114 -12.86 -7.99 -2.92
CA LYS A 114 -12.98 -7.22 -1.68
C LYS A 114 -14.42 -7.32 -1.19
N GLN A 115 -14.66 -8.22 -0.25
CA GLN A 115 -16.01 -8.54 0.22
C GLN A 115 -16.58 -7.56 1.24
N THR A 116 -15.75 -6.68 1.83
CA THR A 116 -16.18 -5.71 2.84
C THR A 116 -15.76 -4.29 2.45
N VAL A 117 -16.46 -3.30 3.00
CA VAL A 117 -16.14 -1.88 2.78
C VAL A 117 -14.77 -1.52 3.36
N GLU A 118 -14.35 -2.15 4.44
CA GLU A 118 -13.03 -1.99 5.04
C GLU A 118 -11.92 -2.51 4.11
N ALA A 119 -12.16 -3.65 3.44
CA ALA A 119 -11.22 -4.20 2.47
C ALA A 119 -11.08 -3.28 1.24
N VAL A 120 -12.20 -2.69 0.78
CA VAL A 120 -12.20 -1.66 -0.28
C VAL A 120 -11.42 -0.42 0.17
N CYS A 121 -11.61 0.05 1.40
CA CYS A 121 -10.89 1.18 1.97
C CYS A 121 -9.38 0.92 2.01
N LEU A 122 -8.94 -0.23 2.53
CA LEU A 122 -7.52 -0.58 2.60
C LEU A 122 -6.89 -0.68 1.20
N ALA A 123 -7.54 -1.44 0.31
CA ALA A 123 -7.04 -1.65 -1.05
C ALA A 123 -6.91 -0.31 -1.79
N SER A 124 -7.90 0.57 -1.65
CA SER A 124 -7.89 1.91 -2.25
C SER A 124 -6.83 2.80 -1.61
N ALA A 125 -6.69 2.81 -0.28
CA ALA A 125 -5.69 3.60 0.42
C ALA A 125 -4.26 3.23 0.01
N ASP A 126 -3.98 1.93 -0.11
CA ASP A 126 -2.71 1.42 -0.63
C ASP A 126 -2.45 1.89 -2.07
N ALA A 127 -3.46 1.83 -2.95
CA ALA A 127 -3.34 2.36 -4.30
C ALA A 127 -3.08 3.88 -4.33
N ILE A 128 -3.79 4.65 -3.50
CA ILE A 128 -3.60 6.10 -3.42
C ILE A 128 -2.18 6.41 -2.94
N ALA A 129 -1.66 5.73 -1.92
CA ALA A 129 -0.30 5.97 -1.41
C ALA A 129 0.76 5.80 -2.50
N HIS A 130 0.65 4.76 -3.34
CA HIS A 130 1.54 4.56 -4.47
C HIS A 130 1.46 5.68 -5.52
N ILE A 131 0.26 6.18 -5.83
CA ILE A 131 0.07 7.28 -6.79
C ILE A 131 0.51 8.62 -6.18
N ASP A 132 0.33 8.79 -4.87
CA ASP A 132 0.71 10.00 -4.15
C ASP A 132 2.23 10.11 -3.96
N GLN A 133 2.94 8.98 -3.92
CA GLN A 133 4.40 8.93 -3.75
C GLN A 133 5.11 8.29 -4.95
N ILE A 134 4.91 8.86 -6.14
CA ILE A 134 5.68 8.47 -7.33
C ILE A 134 7.20 8.48 -7.09
N PRO A 135 7.80 9.44 -6.36
CA PRO A 135 9.22 9.39 -6.05
C PRO A 135 9.66 8.11 -5.33
N SER A 136 8.81 7.54 -4.45
CA SER A 136 9.13 6.27 -3.78
C SER A 136 9.10 5.09 -4.76
N LEU A 137 8.20 5.12 -5.77
CA LEU A 137 8.19 4.13 -6.85
C LEU A 137 9.45 4.23 -7.72
N PHE A 138 9.91 5.44 -8.05
CA PHE A 138 11.15 5.63 -8.80
C PHE A 138 12.37 5.16 -8.00
N TYR A 139 12.44 5.50 -6.71
CA TYR A 139 13.48 5.01 -5.82
C TYR A 139 13.49 3.47 -5.77
N LEU A 140 12.31 2.84 -5.68
CA LEU A 140 12.19 1.38 -5.69
C LEU A 140 12.74 0.76 -6.98
N VAL A 141 12.37 1.26 -8.16
CA VAL A 141 12.80 0.62 -9.42
C VAL A 141 14.26 0.92 -9.77
N PHE A 142 14.73 2.15 -9.59
CA PHE A 142 16.07 2.55 -10.05
C PHE A 142 17.17 2.31 -9.01
N VAL A 143 16.85 2.45 -7.70
CA VAL A 143 17.86 2.28 -6.65
C VAL A 143 17.80 0.88 -6.05
N GLN A 144 16.61 0.41 -5.68
CA GLN A 144 16.49 -0.87 -4.98
C GLN A 144 16.50 -2.07 -5.94
N HIS A 145 15.77 -1.99 -7.05
CA HIS A 145 15.75 -3.04 -8.06
C HIS A 145 16.84 -2.89 -9.14
N GLN A 146 17.52 -1.74 -9.20
CA GLN A 146 18.59 -1.46 -10.17
C GLN A 146 18.15 -1.68 -11.63
N MET A 147 16.89 -1.34 -11.95
CA MET A 147 16.34 -1.43 -13.30
C MET A 147 16.89 -0.33 -14.18
N GLU A 148 17.01 -0.61 -15.48
CA GLU A 148 17.33 0.41 -16.49
C GLU A 148 16.16 1.40 -16.67
N ILE A 149 16.45 2.58 -17.26
CA ILE A 149 15.48 3.68 -17.38
C ILE A 149 14.17 3.23 -18.05
N ASP A 150 14.25 2.49 -19.16
CA ASP A 150 13.07 2.05 -19.90
C ASP A 150 12.28 0.98 -19.14
N GLU A 151 12.97 0.00 -18.55
CA GLU A 151 12.34 -1.07 -17.78
C GLU A 151 11.66 -0.52 -16.52
N GLY A 152 12.37 0.31 -15.75
CA GLY A 152 11.84 0.93 -14.54
C GLY A 152 10.66 1.85 -14.84
N THR A 153 10.73 2.64 -15.92
CA THR A 153 9.61 3.50 -16.35
C THR A 153 8.38 2.68 -16.76
N ALA A 154 8.57 1.59 -17.50
CA ALA A 154 7.50 0.67 -17.86
C ALA A 154 6.87 0.00 -16.62
N TRP A 155 7.71 -0.40 -15.66
CA TRP A 155 7.24 -0.97 -14.39
C TRP A 155 6.40 0.02 -13.59
N VAL A 156 6.86 1.27 -13.44
CA VAL A 156 6.12 2.32 -12.72
C VAL A 156 4.78 2.60 -13.41
N ARG A 157 4.77 2.69 -14.75
CA ARG A 157 3.52 2.85 -15.52
C ARG A 157 2.54 1.73 -15.23
N ALA A 158 2.98 0.47 -15.33
CA ALA A 158 2.12 -0.68 -15.05
C ALA A 158 1.64 -0.72 -13.59
N LYS A 159 2.49 -0.31 -12.63
CA LYS A 159 2.10 -0.19 -11.21
C LYS A 159 1.02 0.88 -11.02
N LEU A 160 1.15 2.05 -11.66
CA LEU A 160 0.14 3.12 -11.60
C LEU A 160 -1.20 2.67 -12.20
N GLU A 161 -1.19 1.94 -13.32
CA GLU A 161 -2.41 1.39 -13.92
C GLU A 161 -3.11 0.39 -13.00
N ARG A 162 -2.35 -0.55 -12.41
CA ARG A 162 -2.91 -1.50 -11.42
C ARG A 162 -3.46 -0.77 -10.19
N SER A 163 -2.75 0.24 -9.68
CA SER A 163 -3.24 1.05 -8.56
C SER A 163 -4.54 1.77 -8.92
N TRP A 164 -4.64 2.38 -10.11
CA TRP A 164 -5.84 3.08 -10.55
C TRP A 164 -7.06 2.15 -10.70
N ASN A 165 -6.85 0.97 -11.29
CA ASN A 165 -7.94 0.01 -11.50
C ASN A 165 -8.46 -0.56 -10.17
N LYS A 166 -7.63 -0.56 -9.12
CA LYS A 166 -7.98 -1.01 -7.77
C LYS A 166 -8.82 0.01 -6.98
N LEU A 167 -8.82 1.29 -7.36
CA LEU A 167 -9.49 2.34 -6.60
C LEU A 167 -11.01 2.23 -6.67
N CYS A 168 -11.66 2.41 -5.50
CA CYS A 168 -13.07 2.77 -5.42
C CYS A 168 -13.36 4.16 -6.04
N PRO A 169 -14.62 4.48 -6.36
CA PRO A 169 -15.00 5.78 -6.96
C PRO A 169 -14.47 6.99 -6.19
N GLU A 170 -14.61 6.99 -4.86
CA GLU A 170 -14.17 8.06 -3.95
C GLU A 170 -12.64 8.19 -3.96
N GLY A 171 -11.94 7.05 -4.00
CA GLY A 171 -10.48 7.02 -4.11
C GLY A 171 -9.99 7.59 -5.44
N LYS A 172 -10.70 7.30 -6.55
CA LYS A 172 -10.40 7.90 -7.86
C LYS A 172 -10.58 9.40 -7.82
N GLU A 173 -11.68 9.91 -7.25
CA GLU A 173 -11.90 11.34 -7.09
C GLU A 173 -10.77 12.02 -6.32
N MET A 174 -10.32 11.41 -5.21
CA MET A 174 -9.27 11.96 -4.34
C MET A 174 -7.91 12.12 -5.03
N ILE A 175 -7.55 11.25 -5.99
CA ILE A 175 -6.18 11.19 -6.54
C ILE A 175 -6.11 11.41 -8.06
N LYS A 176 -7.25 11.65 -8.73
CA LYS A 176 -7.36 11.76 -10.20
C LYS A 176 -6.34 12.71 -10.83
N GLU A 177 -6.24 13.92 -10.31
CA GLU A 177 -5.34 14.94 -10.89
C GLU A 177 -3.88 14.48 -10.85
N LYS A 178 -3.46 13.91 -9.71
CA LYS A 178 -2.10 13.42 -9.52
C LYS A 178 -1.83 12.17 -10.35
N TYR A 179 -2.80 11.28 -10.50
CA TYR A 179 -2.71 10.13 -11.40
C TYR A 179 -2.52 10.55 -12.86
N GLU A 180 -3.31 11.50 -13.37
CA GLU A 180 -3.18 11.97 -14.74
C GLU A 180 -1.84 12.70 -14.98
N ALA A 181 -1.36 13.46 -14.00
CA ALA A 181 -0.03 14.04 -14.05
C ALA A 181 1.07 12.95 -14.08
N ALA A 182 0.96 11.94 -13.21
CA ALA A 182 1.89 10.81 -13.16
C ALA A 182 1.98 10.09 -14.51
N LYS A 183 0.84 9.81 -15.14
CA LYS A 183 0.76 9.16 -16.45
C LYS A 183 1.52 9.93 -17.52
N LYS A 184 1.39 11.26 -17.53
CA LYS A 184 2.12 12.10 -18.49
C LYS A 184 3.64 12.03 -18.29
N ILE A 185 4.10 11.94 -17.04
CA ILE A 185 5.53 11.82 -16.71
C ILE A 185 6.10 10.48 -17.21
N VAL A 186 5.37 9.38 -17.01
CA VAL A 186 5.84 8.04 -17.38
C VAL A 186 5.46 7.63 -18.80
N GLN A 187 4.89 8.53 -19.60
CA GLN A 187 4.64 8.31 -21.03
C GLN A 187 5.96 8.43 -21.81
N GLN A 188 6.27 7.43 -22.61
CA GLN A 188 7.40 7.50 -23.53
C GLN A 188 7.06 8.48 -24.65
N VAL A 189 7.96 9.43 -24.91
CA VAL A 189 7.91 10.23 -26.13
C VAL A 189 8.34 9.32 -27.27
N LYS A 190 7.39 8.97 -28.16
CA LYS A 190 7.77 8.38 -29.44
C LYS A 190 8.39 9.49 -30.26
N LEU A 191 9.67 9.32 -30.57
CA LEU A 191 10.33 10.18 -31.53
C LEU A 191 9.78 9.85 -32.90
N PRO A 192 9.54 10.87 -33.75
CA PRO A 192 9.25 10.61 -35.15
C PRO A 192 10.36 9.71 -35.70
N ASN A 193 9.97 8.59 -36.31
CA ASN A 193 10.92 7.66 -36.92
C ASN A 193 11.86 8.44 -37.86
N GLY A 194 13.15 8.50 -37.52
CA GLY A 194 14.20 8.98 -38.43
C GLY A 194 14.93 10.26 -38.04
N GLU A 195 14.51 10.98 -37.00
CA GLU A 195 15.33 12.09 -36.48
C GLU A 195 16.35 11.56 -35.48
N GLN A 196 17.56 11.32 -35.99
CA GLN A 196 18.77 11.32 -35.16
C GLN A 196 18.99 12.76 -34.69
N TRP A 197 19.12 12.95 -33.38
CA TRP A 197 19.66 14.15 -32.77
C TRP A 197 21.18 14.09 -32.67
#